data_AF-A0A968SR42-F1
#
_entry.id   AF-A0A968SR42-F1
#
_cell.length_a   1.000
_cell.length_b   1.000
_cell.length_c   1.000
_cell.angle_alpha   90.00
_cell.angle_beta   90.00
_cell.angle_gamma   90.00
#
_symmetry.space_group_name_H-M   'P 1'
#
loop_
_entity.id
_entity.type
_entity.pdbx_description
1 polymer ?
#
loop_
_entity_poly.entity_id
_entity_poly.type
_entity_poly.pdbx_seq_one_letter_code
_entity_poly.pdbx_strand_id
1 'polypeptide(L)'
;MKPTIVIITGLFTVNMGLGVLNPLLAPLVRELGLSETQGGLIITAAALMFALGSPFWGGRSERWGRKPVLLISLLGFSLGFGAFAVVAQLALREALPPLVAFVALVLTRAVAGFLMGGTPVS
;
A
#
# COMPACT_ATOMS: atom_id res chain seq x y z
N MET A 1 17.75 10.04 -19.29
CA MET A 1 16.55 10.55 -18.57
C MET A 1 17.01 11.30 -17.31
N LYS A 2 16.56 12.55 -17.10
CA LYS A 2 16.90 13.32 -15.89
C LYS A 2 16.26 12.64 -14.66
N PRO A 3 16.95 12.53 -13.51
CA PRO A 3 16.46 11.82 -12.33
C PRO A 3 15.13 12.37 -11.79
N THR A 4 14.85 13.66 -12.02
CA THR A 4 13.59 14.32 -11.63
C THR A 4 12.35 13.71 -12.27
N ILE A 5 12.42 13.27 -13.53
CA ILE A 5 11.26 12.69 -14.23
C ILE A 5 10.86 11.36 -13.58
N VAL A 6 11.84 10.52 -13.22
CA VAL A 6 11.60 9.23 -12.57
C VAL A 6 10.92 9.43 -11.21
N ILE A 7 11.35 10.43 -10.45
CA ILE A 7 10.75 10.78 -9.15
C ILE A 7 9.30 11.25 -9.34
N ILE A 8 9.06 12.20 -10.25
CA ILE A 8 7.72 12.76 -10.49
C ILE A 8 6.74 11.68 -10.95
N THR A 9 7.15 10.83 -11.91
CA THR A 9 6.28 9.74 -12.38
C THR A 9 5.99 8.74 -11.27
N GLY A 10 6.98 8.37 -10.45
CA GLY A 10 6.75 7.48 -9.31
C GLY A 10 5.80 8.06 -8.27
N LEU A 11 5.97 9.34 -7.91
CA LEU A 11 5.07 10.04 -6.99
C LEU A 11 3.65 10.13 -7.54
N PHE A 12 3.50 10.44 -8.83
CA PHE A 12 2.20 10.49 -9.48
C PHE A 12 1.47 9.15 -9.42
N THR A 13 2.14 8.05 -9.77
CA THR A 13 1.55 6.71 -9.74
C THR A 13 1.11 6.30 -8.33
N VAL A 14 1.94 6.57 -7.31
CA VAL A 14 1.61 6.23 -5.91
C VAL A 14 0.40 7.04 -5.42
N ASN A 15 0.39 8.35 -5.66
CA ASN A 15 -0.70 9.22 -5.24
C ASN A 15 -2.02 8.90 -5.95
N MET A 16 -1.98 8.57 -7.25
CA MET A 16 -3.17 8.10 -7.96
C MET A 16 -3.71 6.80 -7.35
N GLY A 17 -2.84 5.83 -7.05
CA GLY A 17 -3.24 4.58 -6.40
C GLY A 17 -3.92 4.81 -5.06
N LEU A 18 -3.34 5.64 -4.20
CA LEU A 18 -3.92 6.02 -2.90
C LEU A 18 -5.26 6.76 -3.06
N GLY A 19 -5.32 7.70 -4.00
CA GLY A 19 -6.51 8.51 -4.25
C GLY A 19 -7.71 7.71 -4.72
N VAL A 20 -7.48 6.60 -5.42
CA VAL A 20 -8.54 5.67 -5.84
C VAL A 20 -8.90 4.69 -4.71
N LEU A 21 -7.91 4.08 -4.06
CA LEU A 21 -8.15 2.96 -3.14
C LEU A 21 -8.69 3.38 -1.78
N ASN A 22 -8.20 4.48 -1.21
CA ASN A 22 -8.61 4.92 0.13
C ASN A 22 -10.13 5.23 0.23
N PRO A 23 -10.76 5.95 -0.71
CA PRO A 23 -12.21 6.15 -0.66
C PRO A 23 -13.00 4.88 -0.96
N LEU A 24 -12.46 3.95 -1.75
CA LEU A 24 -13.10 2.67 -2.06
C LEU A 24 -13.05 1.66 -0.90
N LEU A 25 -12.15 1.85 0.06
CA LEU A 25 -12.01 0.96 1.21
C LEU A 25 -13.27 0.93 2.08
N ALA A 26 -13.92 2.08 2.30
CA ALA A 26 -15.14 2.17 3.09
C ALA A 26 -16.31 1.36 2.50
N PRO A 27 -16.68 1.52 1.21
CA PRO A 27 -17.70 0.66 0.60
C PRO A 27 -17.26 -0.81 0.52
N LEU A 28 -15.98 -1.11 0.27
CA LEU A 28 -15.47 -2.48 0.22
C LEU A 28 -15.64 -3.22 1.56
N VAL A 29 -15.35 -2.56 2.69
CA VAL A 29 -15.54 -3.12 4.03
C VAL A 29 -17.02 -3.45 4.28
N ARG A 30 -17.92 -2.57 3.82
CA ARG A 30 -19.37 -2.80 3.93
C ARG A 30 -19.87 -3.95 3.06
N GLU A 31 -19.40 -4.03 1.81
CA GLU A 31 -19.76 -5.11 0.89
C GLU A 31 -19.26 -6.47 1.37
N LEU A 32 -18.08 -6.52 1.98
CA LEU A 32 -17.51 -7.75 2.55
C LEU A 32 -18.15 -8.16 3.90
N GLY A 33 -19.12 -7.39 4.40
CA GLY A 33 -19.74 -7.63 5.72
C GLY A 33 -18.76 -7.48 6.88
N LEU A 34 -17.62 -6.80 6.68
CA LEU A 34 -16.63 -6.56 7.71
C LEU A 34 -17.12 -5.47 8.67
N SER A 35 -16.72 -5.57 9.94
CA SER A 35 -17.04 -4.55 10.93
C SER A 35 -16.30 -3.24 10.65
N GLU A 36 -16.84 -2.11 11.12
CA GLU A 36 -16.14 -0.82 11.02
C GLU A 36 -14.77 -0.85 11.71
N THR A 37 -14.65 -1.60 12.81
CA THR A 37 -13.38 -1.81 13.51
C THR A 37 -12.36 -2.56 12.65
N GLN A 38 -12.78 -3.56 11.88
CA GLN A 38 -11.92 -4.27 10.93
C GLN A 38 -11.46 -3.36 9.79
N GLY A 39 -12.36 -2.55 9.23
CA GLY A 39 -12.01 -1.53 8.24
C GLY A 39 -10.97 -0.53 8.76
N GLY A 40 -11.17 -0.05 10.00
CA GLY A 40 -10.21 0.81 10.70
C GLY A 40 -8.83 0.15 10.85
N LEU A 41 -8.79 -1.12 11.28
CA LEU A 41 -7.53 -1.87 11.45
C LEU A 41 -6.73 -1.99 10.15
N ILE A 42 -7.39 -2.19 9.01
CA ILE A 42 -6.71 -2.25 7.70
C ILE A 42 -6.00 -0.93 7.39
N ILE A 43 -6.64 0.21 7.68
CA ILE A 43 -6.08 1.54 7.46
C ILE A 43 -4.96 1.83 8.46
N THR A 44 -5.18 1.56 9.75
CA THR A 44 -4.19 1.77 10.81
C THR A 44 -2.94 0.92 10.60
N ALA A 45 -3.09 -0.34 10.16
CA ALA A 45 -1.96 -1.22 9.86
C ALA A 45 -1.08 -0.63 8.75
N ALA A 46 -1.69 -0.11 7.67
CA ALA A 46 -0.94 0.55 6.60
C ALA A 46 -0.22 1.80 7.10
N ALA A 47 -0.88 2.65 7.90
CA ALA A 47 -0.30 3.86 8.46
C ALA A 47 0.87 3.57 9.42
N LEU A 48 0.73 2.56 10.28
CA LEU A 48 1.77 2.13 11.21
C LEU A 48 2.99 1.62 10.43
N MET A 49 2.79 0.75 9.45
CA MET A 49 3.87 0.22 8.65
C MET A 49 4.55 1.30 7.79
N PHE A 50 3.80 2.29 7.31
CA PHE A 50 4.36 3.46 6.65
C PHE A 50 5.26 4.27 7.58
N ALA A 51 4.80 4.55 8.81
CA ALA A 51 5.58 5.26 9.81
C ALA A 51 6.88 4.52 10.16
N LEU A 52 6.85 3.18 10.25
CA LEU A 52 8.04 2.35 10.49
C LEU A 52 8.94 2.25 9.26
N GLY A 53 8.36 2.20 8.05
CA GLY A 53 9.09 2.12 6.79
C GLY A 53 9.85 3.40 6.47
N SER A 54 9.29 4.57 6.80
CA SER A 54 9.89 5.88 6.49
C SER A 54 11.36 6.03 6.95
N PRO A 55 11.72 5.83 8.24
CA PRO A 55 13.11 5.90 8.68
C PRO A 55 13.97 4.76 8.11
N PHE A 56 13.40 3.57 7.94
CA PHE A 56 14.10 2.40 7.39
C PHE A 56 14.59 2.65 5.96
N TRP A 57 13.70 3.17 5.11
CA TRP A 57 13.99 3.48 3.71
C TRP A 57 14.74 4.79 3.56
N GLY A 58 14.57 5.77 4.45
CA GLY A 58 15.36 7.00 4.50
C GLY A 58 16.86 6.72 4.60
N GLY A 59 17.28 5.96 5.61
CA GLY A 59 18.69 5.58 5.78
C GLY A 59 19.24 4.69 4.65
N ARG A 60 18.40 3.88 4.01
CA ARG A 60 18.78 3.07 2.84
C ARG A 60 18.88 3.90 1.55
N SER A 61 18.05 4.92 1.40
CA SER A 61 18.08 5.88 0.29
C SER A 61 19.36 6.70 0.29
N GLU A 62 19.86 7.06 1.48
CA GLU A 62 21.14 7.75 1.62
C GLU A 62 22.33 6.85 1.22
N ARG A 63 22.30 5.55 1.56
CA ARG A 63 23.40 4.61 1.29
C ARG A 63 23.41 4.07 -0.14
N TRP A 64 22.25 3.75 -0.70
CA TRP A 64 22.11 3.12 -2.02
C TRP A 64 21.82 4.14 -3.15
N GLY A 65 21.62 5.40 -2.77
CA GLY A 65 21.14 6.44 -3.65
C GLY A 65 19.60 6.44 -3.77
N ARG A 66 19.06 7.61 -4.10
CA ARG A 66 17.60 7.85 -4.12
C ARG A 66 16.86 7.07 -5.20
N LYS A 67 17.50 6.79 -6.33
CA LYS A 67 16.86 6.18 -7.51
C LYS A 67 16.50 4.70 -7.30
N PRO A 68 17.40 3.80 -6.84
CA PRO A 68 17.05 2.41 -6.59
C PRO A 68 15.97 2.23 -5.54
N VAL A 69 16.04 2.98 -4.43
CA VAL A 69 15.04 2.90 -3.35
C VAL A 69 13.66 3.32 -3.82
N LEU A 70 13.59 4.38 -4.64
CA LEU A 70 12.32 4.82 -5.22
C LEU A 70 11.72 3.76 -6.16
N LEU A 71 12.54 3.11 -6.98
CA LEU A 71 12.07 2.04 -7.87
C LEU A 71 11.58 0.81 -7.10
N ILE A 72 12.29 0.41 -6.05
CA ILE A 72 11.86 -0.69 -5.16
C ILE A 72 10.54 -0.35 -4.48
N SER A 73 10.43 0.86 -3.95
CA SER A 73 9.21 1.34 -3.29
C SER A 73 8.03 1.40 -4.25
N LEU A 74 8.25 1.88 -5.47
CA LEU A 74 7.23 1.98 -6.51
C LEU A 74 6.74 0.60 -6.97
N LEU A 75 7.67 -0.30 -7.32
CA LEU A 75 7.33 -1.67 -7.71
C LEU A 75 6.63 -2.41 -6.57
N GLY A 76 7.16 -2.29 -5.36
CA GLY A 76 6.58 -2.90 -4.17
C GLY A 76 5.17 -2.39 -3.86
N PHE A 77 4.96 -1.08 -3.99
CA PHE A 77 3.66 -0.46 -3.82
C PHE A 77 2.66 -0.93 -4.88
N SER A 78 3.05 -0.94 -6.16
CA SER A 78 2.20 -1.44 -7.26
C SER A 78 1.82 -2.91 -7.07
N LEU A 79 2.77 -3.77 -6.69
CA LEU A 79 2.50 -5.18 -6.41
C LEU A 79 1.61 -5.35 -5.18
N GLY A 80 1.83 -4.58 -4.12
CA GLY A 80 1.00 -4.60 -2.91
C GLY A 80 -0.45 -4.18 -3.18
N PHE A 81 -0.65 -3.16 -4.00
CA PHE A 81 -1.98 -2.72 -4.44
C PHE A 81 -2.64 -3.74 -5.37
N GLY A 82 -1.90 -4.32 -6.31
CA GLY A 82 -2.39 -5.39 -7.16
C GLY A 82 -2.82 -6.61 -6.35
N ALA A 83 -2.00 -7.01 -5.36
CA ALA A 83 -2.33 -8.11 -4.45
C ALA A 83 -3.57 -7.80 -3.61
N PHE A 84 -3.70 -6.58 -3.08
CA PHE A 84 -4.90 -6.16 -2.37
C PHE A 84 -6.15 -6.26 -3.26
N ALA A 85 -6.07 -5.79 -4.51
CA ALA A 85 -7.18 -5.84 -5.45
C ALA A 85 -7.60 -7.29 -5.77
N VAL A 86 -6.63 -8.20 -5.95
CA VAL A 86 -6.89 -9.63 -6.17
C VAL A 86 -7.55 -10.25 -4.94
N VAL A 87 -7.03 -10.00 -3.74
CA VAL A 87 -7.61 -10.52 -2.49
C VAL A 87 -9.03 -9.99 -2.29
N ALA A 88 -9.24 -8.70 -2.52
CA ALA A 88 -10.57 -8.09 -2.43
C ALA A 88 -11.54 -8.71 -3.43
N GLN A 89 -11.12 -8.95 -4.68
CA GLN A 89 -11.94 -9.60 -5.68
C GLN A 89 -12.29 -11.05 -5.32
N LEU A 90 -11.35 -11.80 -4.74
CA LEU A 90 -11.60 -13.17 -4.26
C LEU A 90 -12.56 -13.17 -3.07
N ALA A 91 -12.42 -12.20 -2.16
CA ALA A 91 -13.29 -12.04 -1.00
C ALA A 91 -14.73 -11.71 -1.43
N LEU A 92 -14.90 -10.82 -2.42
CA LEU A 92 -16.21 -10.48 -3.00
C LEU A 92 -16.88 -11.65 -3.72
N ARG A 93 -16.11 -12.62 -4.22
CA ARG A 93 -16.63 -13.86 -4.84
C ARG A 93 -16.93 -14.96 -3.83
N GLU A 94 -16.84 -14.68 -2.53
CA GLU A 94 -16.94 -15.65 -1.44
C GLU A 94 -15.97 -16.85 -1.60
N ALA A 95 -14.88 -16.67 -2.36
CA ALA A 95 -13.89 -17.72 -2.60
C ALA A 95 -12.92 -17.91 -1.42
N LEU A 96 -12.93 -16.98 -0.47
CA LEU A 96 -12.09 -16.99 0.73
C LEU A 96 -12.97 -16.92 1.98
N PRO A 97 -12.62 -17.67 3.05
CA PRO A 97 -13.25 -17.49 4.35
C PRO A 97 -13.09 -16.04 4.84
N PRO A 98 -14.09 -15.44 5.52
CA PRO A 98 -14.04 -14.03 5.94
C PRO A 98 -12.80 -13.65 6.75
N LEU A 99 -12.35 -14.54 7.66
CA LEU A 99 -11.13 -14.32 8.44
C LEU A 99 -9.87 -14.29 7.57
N VAL A 100 -9.78 -15.18 6.58
CA VAL A 100 -8.64 -15.26 5.66
C VAL A 100 -8.61 -14.04 4.76
N ALA A 101 -9.77 -13.63 4.23
CA ALA A 101 -9.91 -12.40 3.47
C ALA A 101 -9.46 -11.19 4.29
N PHE A 102 -9.95 -11.05 5.53
CA PHE A 102 -9.57 -9.95 6.42
C PHE A 102 -8.06 -9.91 6.67
N VAL A 103 -7.45 -11.02 7.09
CA VAL A 103 -6.01 -11.09 7.37
C VAL A 103 -5.19 -10.80 6.10
N ALA A 104 -5.58 -11.33 4.95
CA ALA A 104 -4.90 -11.07 3.69
C ALA A 104 -4.99 -9.59 3.27
N LEU A 105 -6.15 -8.94 3.47
CA LEU A 105 -6.33 -7.51 3.23
C LEU A 105 -5.45 -6.67 4.16
N VAL A 106 -5.35 -7.03 5.43
CA VAL A 106 -4.46 -6.37 6.41
C VAL A 106 -3.00 -6.54 5.99
N LEU A 107 -2.57 -7.75 5.65
CA LEU A 107 -1.18 -8.03 5.27
C LEU A 107 -0.77 -7.29 4.00
N THR A 108 -1.60 -7.34 2.95
CA THR A 108 -1.33 -6.62 1.69
C THR A 108 -1.23 -5.11 1.93
N ARG A 109 -2.07 -4.56 2.81
CA ARG A 109 -2.04 -3.13 3.18
C ARG A 109 -0.86 -2.75 4.05
N ALA A 110 -0.48 -3.60 5.00
CA ALA A 110 0.70 -3.44 5.85
C ALA A 110 1.99 -3.42 5.01
N VAL A 111 2.13 -4.38 4.09
CA VAL A 111 3.27 -4.46 3.16
C VAL A 111 3.31 -3.24 2.24
N ALA A 112 2.17 -2.85 1.67
CA ALA A 112 2.09 -1.66 0.82
C ALA A 112 2.48 -0.38 1.60
N GLY A 113 2.02 -0.23 2.85
CA GLY A 113 2.38 0.87 3.73
C GLY A 113 3.88 0.93 4.01
N PHE A 114 4.50 -0.21 4.36
CA PHE A 114 5.95 -0.29 4.60
C PHE A 114 6.76 0.11 3.37
N LEU A 115 6.38 -0.38 2.19
CA LEU A 115 7.07 -0.10 0.93
C LEU A 115 6.88 1.36 0.49
N MET A 116 5.71 1.94 0.79
CA MET A 116 5.45 3.36 0.54
C MET A 116 6.38 4.28 1.34
N GLY A 117 6.90 3.85 2.49
CA GLY A 117 7.83 4.63 3.31
C GLY A 117 9.12 5.05 2.59
N GLY A 118 9.50 4.39 1.49
CA GLY A 118 10.67 4.77 0.68
C GLY A 118 10.37 5.76 -0.45
N THR A 119 9.12 6.19 -0.60
CA THR A 119 8.77 7.27 -1.53
C THR A 119 9.16 8.63 -0.92
N PRO A 120 9.79 9.55 -1.67
CA PRO A 120 10.15 10.86 -1.14
C PRO A 120 8.88 11.67 -0.88
N VAL A 121 8.56 11.92 0.40
CA VAL A 121 7.41 12.73 0.82
C VAL A 121 7.77 14.20 1.03
N SER A 122 9.01 14.60 0.69
CA SER A 122 9.59 15.93 0.92
C SER A 122 10.22 16.51 -0.34
#